data_AF-A0A2E1U1S3-F1
#
_entry.id   AF-A0A2E1U1S3-F1
#
_cell.length_a   1.000
_cell.length_b   1.000
_cell.length_c   1.000
_cell.angle_alpha   90.00
_cell.angle_beta   90.00
_cell.angle_gamma   90.00
#
_symmetry.space_group_name_H-M   'P 1'
#
loop_
_entity.id
_entity.type
_entity.pdbx_description
1 polymer ?
#
loop_
_entity_poly.entity_id
_entity_poly.type
_entity_poly.pdbx_seq_one_letter_code
_entity_poly.pdbx_strand_id
1 'polypeptide(L)'
;MKKKHLQWICIVGFVWLNTQAVRADGRVLLMVPHEEEMIKVGLDLAERHPSLLISYRLGARNTAALKGWTGTEWVYVSVENFQSGNFFREGPDEAIIIQSYQPFPEGLIPSESWCDGVYKIHSNELRPVIHLVGQALHFKYDDWKWFEKRYDTPISQLNPTESGIHWYNRRLGDVFKGKRVSGHEDHLLWEIVRASKIMVEVPMGSEEEVQTILISDEEGKLDAPLVIEEELPEEEVNPLELDLPLAEIVSSESEA
;
A
#
# COMPACT_ATOMS: atom_id res chain seq x y z
N MET A 1 -43.71 -32.45 25.14
CA MET A 1 -43.54 -31.00 24.87
C MET A 1 -42.26 -30.51 25.53
N LYS A 2 -41.20 -30.25 24.76
CA LYS A 2 -39.99 -29.58 25.23
C LYS A 2 -39.64 -28.50 24.20
N LYS A 3 -39.87 -27.23 24.55
CA LYS A 3 -39.45 -26.06 23.77
C LYS A 3 -37.93 -25.98 23.85
N LYS A 4 -37.24 -26.07 22.71
CA LYS A 4 -35.80 -25.82 22.63
C LYS A 4 -35.60 -24.35 22.26
N HIS A 5 -34.94 -23.62 23.15
CA HIS A 5 -34.48 -22.25 22.92
C HIS A 5 -33.33 -22.28 21.91
N LEU A 6 -33.49 -21.55 20.80
CA LEU A 6 -32.47 -21.38 19.79
C LEU A 6 -31.64 -20.14 20.16
N GLN A 7 -30.42 -20.36 20.67
CA GLN A 7 -29.44 -19.31 20.90
C GLN A 7 -28.85 -18.88 19.55
N TRP A 8 -29.05 -17.61 19.19
CA TRP A 8 -28.42 -16.99 18.03
C TRP A 8 -26.97 -16.63 18.38
N ILE A 9 -26.01 -17.24 17.70
CA ILE A 9 -24.62 -16.82 17.69
C ILE A 9 -24.49 -15.75 16.60
N CYS A 10 -24.46 -14.47 16.99
CA CYS A 10 -24.09 -13.40 16.09
C CYS A 10 -22.58 -13.48 15.84
N ILE A 11 -22.18 -14.04 14.70
CA ILE A 11 -20.83 -13.88 14.17
C ILE A 11 -20.69 -12.41 13.76
N VAL A 12 -20.12 -11.59 14.65
CA VAL A 12 -19.69 -10.24 14.31
C VAL A 12 -18.48 -10.40 13.39
N GLY A 13 -18.72 -10.31 12.09
CA GLY A 13 -17.66 -10.26 11.09
C GLY A 13 -16.74 -9.09 11.40
N PHE A 14 -15.48 -9.41 11.69
CA PHE A 14 -14.42 -8.43 11.85
C PHE A 14 -14.19 -7.78 10.49
N VAL A 15 -14.80 -6.62 10.26
CA VAL A 15 -14.50 -5.79 9.08
C VAL A 15 -13.10 -5.25 9.28
N TRP A 16 -12.10 -5.93 8.69
CA TRP A 16 -10.80 -5.31 8.44
C TRP A 16 -11.07 -4.05 7.61
N LEU A 17 -10.92 -2.87 8.22
CA LEU A 17 -10.77 -1.64 7.47
C LEU A 17 -9.46 -1.79 6.68
N ASN A 18 -9.54 -2.34 5.48
CA ASN A 18 -8.46 -2.26 4.52
C ASN A 18 -8.31 -0.77 4.20
N THR A 19 -7.21 -0.17 4.67
CA THR A 19 -6.69 1.06 4.07
C THR A 19 -6.58 0.79 2.58
N GLN A 20 -7.52 1.31 1.79
CA GLN A 20 -7.46 1.14 0.34
C GLN A 20 -6.17 1.81 -0.12
N ALA A 21 -5.28 0.99 -0.67
CA ALA A 21 -3.98 1.42 -1.13
C ALA A 21 -4.16 2.35 -2.34
N VAL A 22 -3.31 3.36 -2.40
CA VAL A 22 -3.10 4.18 -3.59
C VAL A 22 -2.66 3.26 -4.74
N ARG A 23 -3.16 3.44 -5.97
CA ARG A 23 -2.74 2.57 -7.09
C ARG A 23 -1.23 2.65 -7.27
N ALA A 24 -0.57 1.49 -7.18
CA ALA A 24 0.88 1.38 -7.26
C ALA A 24 1.48 1.91 -8.58
N ASP A 25 0.70 1.88 -9.67
CA ASP A 25 1.14 2.29 -11.01
C ASP A 25 0.60 3.67 -11.46
N GLY A 26 -0.21 4.32 -10.61
CA GLY A 26 -0.82 5.62 -10.90
C GLY A 26 0.12 6.79 -10.63
N ARG A 27 -0.13 7.93 -11.27
CA ARG A 27 0.60 9.18 -10.97
C ARG A 27 0.06 9.80 -9.70
N VAL A 28 0.92 9.88 -8.70
CA VAL A 28 0.55 10.43 -7.40
C VAL A 28 0.98 11.88 -7.28
N LEU A 29 0.07 12.72 -6.79
CA LEU A 29 0.34 14.08 -6.34
C LEU A 29 0.54 14.09 -4.82
N LEU A 30 1.73 14.46 -4.37
CA LEU A 30 2.03 14.75 -2.97
C LEU A 30 1.81 16.24 -2.70
N MET A 31 0.91 16.54 -1.76
CA MET A 31 0.72 17.90 -1.25
C MET A 31 1.33 18.00 0.14
N VAL A 32 2.37 18.82 0.31
CA VAL A 32 3.12 19.00 1.56
C VAL A 32 2.95 20.41 2.12
N PRO A 33 2.88 20.60 3.45
CA PRO A 33 2.88 21.93 4.01
C PRO A 33 4.22 22.62 3.75
N HIS A 34 4.21 23.96 3.64
CA HIS A 34 5.41 24.77 3.41
C HIS A 34 6.25 24.96 4.68
N GLU A 35 6.64 23.83 5.28
CA GLU A 35 7.50 23.71 6.45
C GLU A 35 8.82 23.09 5.99
N GLU A 36 9.96 23.56 6.52
CA GLU A 36 11.28 23.16 6.02
C GLU A 36 11.48 21.64 6.04
N GLU A 37 11.06 20.97 7.12
CA GLU A 37 11.17 19.52 7.26
C GLU A 37 10.27 18.79 6.26
N MET A 38 9.01 19.20 6.11
CA MET A 38 8.06 18.56 5.20
C MET A 38 8.39 18.80 3.73
N ILE A 39 9.02 19.92 3.38
CA ILE A 39 9.54 20.16 2.03
C ILE A 39 10.69 19.19 1.73
N LYS A 40 11.63 18.98 2.68
CA LYS A 40 12.72 18.02 2.51
C LYS A 40 12.18 16.60 2.32
N VAL A 41 11.23 16.20 3.17
CA VAL A 41 10.54 14.90 3.06
C VAL A 41 9.84 14.76 1.72
N GLY A 42 9.07 15.78 1.30
CA GLY A 42 8.38 15.78 0.01
C GLY A 42 9.31 15.65 -1.19
N LEU A 43 10.46 16.33 -1.17
CA LEU A 43 11.48 16.22 -2.23
C LEU A 43 12.15 14.84 -2.23
N ASP A 44 12.54 14.32 -1.08
CA ASP A 44 13.13 12.99 -0.95
C ASP A 44 12.14 11.89 -1.43
N LEU A 45 10.83 12.04 -1.12
CA LEU A 45 9.77 11.17 -1.62
C LEU A 45 9.61 11.26 -3.14
N ALA A 46 9.59 12.48 -3.70
CA ALA A 46 9.43 12.69 -5.14
C ALA A 46 10.66 12.24 -5.95
N GLU A 47 11.85 12.30 -5.37
CA GLU A 47 13.08 11.76 -5.98
C GLU A 47 13.04 10.22 -6.02
N ARG A 48 12.59 9.59 -4.93
CA ARG A 48 12.59 8.12 -4.84
C ARG A 48 11.43 7.46 -5.58
N HIS A 49 10.26 8.09 -5.50
CA HIS A 49 9.03 7.68 -6.18
C HIS A 49 8.57 8.85 -7.04
N PRO A 50 8.84 8.82 -8.37
CA PRO A 50 8.49 9.89 -9.29
C PRO A 50 7.02 10.30 -9.12
N SER A 51 6.81 11.41 -8.43
CA SER A 51 5.49 11.91 -8.04
C SER A 51 5.46 13.41 -8.23
N LEU A 52 4.26 13.93 -8.50
CA LEU A 52 4.04 15.36 -8.59
C LEU A 52 4.09 15.93 -7.17
N LEU A 53 4.78 17.05 -6.97
CA LEU A 53 4.94 17.64 -5.65
C LEU A 53 4.42 19.08 -5.64
N ILE A 54 3.49 19.36 -4.73
CA ILE A 54 2.98 20.70 -4.46
C ILE A 54 3.22 21.03 -3.00
N SER A 55 3.88 22.16 -2.74
CA SER A 55 3.94 22.76 -1.42
C SER A 55 2.80 23.75 -1.26
N TYR A 56 2.10 23.68 -0.13
CA TYR A 56 1.02 24.61 0.19
C TYR A 56 1.31 25.38 1.47
N ARG A 57 0.91 26.65 1.49
CA ARG A 57 0.91 27.49 2.69
C ARG A 57 -0.45 28.11 2.87
N LEU A 58 -1.04 27.87 4.04
CA LEU A 58 -2.31 28.48 4.43
C LEU A 58 -2.03 29.85 5.07
N GLY A 59 -2.75 30.86 4.61
CA GLY A 59 -2.71 32.23 5.10
C GLY A 59 -3.97 32.59 5.88
N ALA A 60 -4.00 33.80 6.43
CA ALA A 60 -5.20 34.33 7.08
C ALA A 60 -6.36 34.46 6.07
N ARG A 61 -7.60 34.34 6.55
CA ARG A 61 -8.84 34.51 5.75
C ARG A 61 -8.96 33.55 4.55
N ASN A 62 -8.58 32.28 4.75
CA ASN A 62 -8.73 31.22 3.73
C ASN A 62 -7.95 31.49 2.43
N THR A 63 -6.86 32.26 2.53
CA THR A 63 -5.93 32.46 1.40
C THR A 63 -4.91 31.32 1.39
N ALA A 64 -4.53 30.87 0.21
CA ALA A 64 -3.56 29.79 0.05
C ALA A 64 -2.52 30.15 -1.00
N ALA A 65 -1.26 29.86 -0.71
CA ALA A 65 -0.17 29.93 -1.67
C ALA A 65 0.25 28.51 -2.02
N LEU A 66 0.17 28.16 -3.29
CA LEU A 66 0.58 26.87 -3.82
C LEU A 66 1.84 27.05 -4.66
N LYS A 67 2.79 26.12 -4.51
CA LYS A 67 3.99 26.05 -5.33
C LYS A 67 4.17 24.62 -5.82
N GLY A 68 4.21 24.43 -7.14
CA GLY A 68 4.53 23.14 -7.75
C GLY A 68 6.03 22.99 -7.97
N TRP A 69 6.55 21.79 -7.73
CA TRP A 69 7.92 21.43 -8.05
C TRP A 69 8.00 20.91 -9.49
N THR A 70 8.91 21.46 -10.29
CA THR A 70 9.11 21.07 -11.70
C THR A 70 10.18 19.99 -11.89
N GLY A 71 10.83 19.56 -10.81
CA GLY A 71 12.06 18.76 -10.85
C GLY A 71 13.33 19.60 -10.65
N THR A 72 13.28 20.90 -10.97
CA THR A 72 14.43 21.81 -10.86
C THR A 72 14.13 23.07 -10.06
N GLU A 73 12.90 23.57 -10.14
CA GLU A 73 12.49 24.81 -9.46
C GLU A 73 11.05 24.77 -8.97
N TRP A 74 10.76 25.65 -8.00
CA TRP A 74 9.42 25.86 -7.46
C TRP A 74 8.69 26.96 -8.25
N VAL A 75 7.56 26.61 -8.86
CA VAL A 75 6.73 27.54 -9.64
C VAL A 75 5.43 27.82 -8.89
N TYR A 76 4.99 29.07 -8.89
CA TYR A 76 3.72 29.45 -8.27
C TYR A 76 2.53 28.88 -9.06
N VAL A 77 1.55 28.32 -8.34
CA VAL A 77 0.29 27.84 -8.90
C VAL A 77 -0.84 28.66 -8.28
N SER A 78 -1.65 29.31 -9.12
CA SER A 78 -2.83 30.02 -8.63
C SER A 78 -3.88 29.00 -8.16
N VAL A 79 -4.72 29.40 -7.20
CA VAL A 79 -5.81 28.54 -6.71
C VAL A 79 -6.78 28.17 -7.85
N GLU A 80 -7.04 29.10 -8.78
CA GLU A 80 -7.89 28.85 -9.95
C GLU A 80 -7.30 27.81 -10.90
N ASN A 81 -6.00 27.89 -11.20
CA ASN A 81 -5.32 26.89 -12.02
C ASN A 81 -5.30 25.53 -11.30
N PHE A 82 -5.09 25.54 -9.98
CA PHE A 82 -5.13 24.34 -9.18
C PHE A 82 -6.49 23.64 -9.25
N GLN A 83 -7.57 24.39 -9.01
CA GLN A 83 -8.93 23.84 -9.04
C GLN A 83 -9.31 23.29 -10.41
N SER A 84 -8.93 23.98 -11.47
CA SER A 84 -9.20 23.54 -12.86
C SER A 84 -8.27 22.42 -13.34
N GLY A 85 -7.12 22.19 -12.69
CA GLY A 85 -6.11 21.24 -13.15
C GLY A 85 -5.28 21.74 -14.35
N ASN A 86 -5.48 22.99 -14.78
CA ASN A 86 -4.90 23.58 -16.01
C ASN A 86 -3.39 23.90 -15.94
N PHE A 87 -2.67 23.30 -15.01
CA PHE A 87 -1.22 23.45 -14.85
C PHE A 87 -0.48 22.12 -15.03
N PHE A 88 -1.21 21.01 -15.09
CA PHE A 88 -0.66 19.72 -15.48
C PHE A 88 -0.78 19.54 -17.00
N ARG A 89 0.23 18.93 -17.61
CA ARG A 89 0.08 18.39 -18.97
C ARG A 89 -0.83 17.16 -18.96
N GLU A 90 -0.64 16.34 -17.95
CA GLU A 90 -1.44 15.17 -17.67
C GLU A 90 -1.61 15.08 -16.13
N GLY A 91 -2.85 14.99 -15.65
CA GLY A 91 -3.17 15.08 -14.22
C GLY A 91 -2.79 13.83 -13.43
N PRO A 92 -2.61 13.96 -12.10
CA PRO A 92 -2.45 12.81 -11.21
C PRO A 92 -3.73 11.97 -11.17
N ASP A 93 -3.58 10.66 -11.03
CA ASP A 93 -4.72 9.78 -10.78
C ASP A 93 -5.16 9.89 -9.31
N GLU A 94 -4.21 10.14 -8.42
CA GLU A 94 -4.41 10.15 -6.99
C GLU A 94 -3.59 11.24 -6.30
N ALA A 95 -4.12 11.79 -5.20
CA ALA A 95 -3.43 12.79 -4.39
C ALA A 95 -3.36 12.38 -2.92
N ILE A 96 -2.19 12.56 -2.32
CA ILE A 96 -1.95 12.38 -0.89
C ILE A 96 -1.63 13.75 -0.29
N ILE A 97 -2.50 14.21 0.61
CA ILE A 97 -2.38 15.49 1.29
C ILE A 97 -1.81 15.26 2.68
N ILE A 98 -0.58 15.73 2.91
CA ILE A 98 0.04 15.74 4.24
C ILE A 98 -0.45 17.00 4.94
N GLN A 99 -1.21 16.83 6.03
CA GLN A 99 -1.80 17.94 6.74
C GLN A 99 -0.81 18.56 7.75
N SER A 100 -0.83 19.88 7.90
CA SER A 100 -0.15 20.56 9.01
C SER A 100 -1.01 20.56 10.26
N TYR A 101 -0.57 21.26 11.31
CA TYR A 101 -1.39 21.45 12.52
C TYR A 101 -2.71 22.21 12.27
N GLN A 102 -2.86 22.87 11.12
CA GLN A 102 -4.08 23.56 10.74
C GLN A 102 -4.98 22.66 9.89
N PRO A 103 -6.31 22.77 10.02
CA PRO A 103 -7.23 22.03 9.16
C PRO A 103 -7.01 22.40 7.70
N PHE A 104 -6.93 21.39 6.84
CA PHE A 104 -6.80 21.61 5.41
C PHE A 104 -8.14 22.10 4.83
N PRO A 105 -8.16 23.24 4.11
CA PRO A 105 -9.42 23.83 3.63
C PRO A 105 -10.03 22.99 2.50
N GLU A 106 -11.34 22.79 2.54
CA GLU A 106 -12.07 21.97 1.55
C GLU A 106 -11.92 22.49 0.12
N GLY A 107 -11.82 23.82 -0.06
CA GLY A 107 -11.65 24.43 -1.38
C GLY A 107 -10.29 24.16 -2.07
N LEU A 108 -9.33 23.55 -1.36
CA LEU A 108 -8.04 23.11 -1.92
C LEU A 108 -7.96 21.59 -2.08
N ILE A 109 -9.05 20.87 -1.84
CA ILE A 109 -9.11 19.45 -2.16
C ILE A 109 -9.10 19.34 -3.70
N PRO A 110 -8.21 18.51 -4.29
CA PRO A 110 -8.20 18.24 -5.74
C PRO A 110 -9.59 17.97 -6.32
N SER A 111 -9.88 18.54 -7.49
CA SER A 111 -11.16 18.33 -8.15
C SER A 111 -11.25 16.92 -8.73
N GLU A 112 -12.44 16.33 -8.67
CA GLU A 112 -12.74 15.02 -9.27
C GLU A 112 -12.52 15.02 -10.79
N SER A 113 -12.61 16.18 -11.43
CA SER A 113 -12.45 16.29 -12.88
C SER A 113 -11.06 15.91 -13.39
N TRP A 114 -10.05 15.92 -12.52
CA TRP A 114 -8.66 15.63 -12.89
C TRP A 114 -7.91 14.75 -11.88
N CYS A 115 -8.51 14.40 -10.74
CA CYS A 115 -7.92 13.54 -9.71
C CYS A 115 -9.01 12.64 -9.12
N ASP A 116 -8.93 11.34 -9.41
CA ASP A 116 -9.94 10.37 -9.00
C ASP A 116 -9.87 10.10 -7.49
N GLY A 117 -8.67 9.78 -6.98
CA GLY A 117 -8.44 9.45 -5.57
C GLY A 117 -7.87 10.61 -4.78
N VAL A 118 -8.38 10.88 -3.58
CA VAL A 118 -7.80 11.85 -2.66
C VAL A 118 -7.75 11.28 -1.25
N TYR A 119 -6.56 11.35 -0.66
CA TYR A 119 -6.25 10.84 0.67
C TYR A 119 -5.60 11.94 1.50
N LYS A 120 -5.80 11.90 2.82
CA LYS A 120 -5.21 12.84 3.78
C LYS A 120 -4.47 12.09 4.86
N ILE A 121 -3.33 12.64 5.25
CA ILE A 121 -2.56 12.23 6.43
C ILE A 121 -2.68 13.34 7.47
N HIS A 122 -3.34 13.06 8.59
CA HIS A 122 -3.52 14.00 9.71
C HIS A 122 -2.27 14.10 10.60
N SER A 123 -1.10 14.24 9.99
CA SER A 123 0.16 14.40 10.71
C SER A 123 1.20 15.06 9.80
N ASN A 124 2.05 15.89 10.40
CA ASN A 124 3.27 16.41 9.80
C ASN A 124 4.53 15.88 10.49
N GLU A 125 4.41 14.82 11.29
CA GLU A 125 5.57 14.17 11.88
C GLU A 125 6.23 13.24 10.86
N LEU A 126 7.56 13.29 10.79
CA LEU A 126 8.38 12.55 9.84
C LEU A 126 8.02 11.06 9.74
N ARG A 127 7.98 10.37 10.88
CA ARG A 127 7.79 8.91 10.93
C ARG A 127 6.41 8.46 10.41
N PRO A 128 5.26 8.96 10.92
CA PRO A 128 3.96 8.55 10.38
C PRO A 128 3.77 8.95 8.92
N VAL A 129 4.30 10.11 8.49
CA VAL A 129 4.24 10.53 7.08
C VAL A 129 4.99 9.53 6.19
N ILE A 130 6.24 9.21 6.51
CA ILE A 130 7.03 8.23 5.74
C ILE A 130 6.36 6.85 5.76
N HIS A 131 5.82 6.42 6.90
CA HIS A 131 5.14 5.13 7.00
C HIS A 131 3.91 5.06 6.10
N LEU A 132 3.00 6.03 6.21
CA LEU A 132 1.73 6.03 5.49
C LEU A 132 1.91 6.27 4.00
N VAL A 133 2.77 7.22 3.62
CA VAL A 133 3.13 7.42 2.21
C VAL A 133 3.82 6.18 1.66
N GLY A 134 4.72 5.56 2.42
CA GLY A 134 5.41 4.35 1.98
C GLY A 134 4.48 3.14 1.83
N GLN A 135 3.46 3.02 2.68
CA GLN A 135 2.40 2.03 2.48
C GLN A 135 1.58 2.33 1.22
N ALA A 136 1.18 3.59 1.02
CA ALA A 136 0.42 4.01 -0.14
C ALA A 136 1.19 3.81 -1.46
N LEU A 137 2.48 4.14 -1.48
CA LEU A 137 3.36 4.02 -2.64
C LEU A 137 4.06 2.65 -2.75
N HIS A 138 3.66 1.68 -1.93
CA HIS A 138 4.18 0.30 -1.96
C HIS A 138 5.71 0.21 -1.88
N PHE A 139 6.30 0.93 -0.94
CA PHE A 139 7.75 0.94 -0.72
C PHE A 139 8.31 -0.46 -0.58
N LYS A 140 9.37 -0.73 -1.34
CA LYS A 140 10.17 -1.94 -1.25
C LYS A 140 11.16 -1.80 -0.11
N TYR A 141 11.78 -2.91 0.27
CA TYR A 141 12.79 -2.94 1.31
C TYR A 141 13.94 -1.94 1.10
N ASP A 142 14.39 -1.76 -0.15
CA ASP A 142 15.45 -0.81 -0.48
C ASP A 142 15.02 0.64 -0.24
N ASP A 143 13.75 0.97 -0.44
CA ASP A 143 13.20 2.30 -0.17
C ASP A 143 13.20 2.55 1.33
N TRP A 144 12.69 1.61 2.13
CA TRP A 144 12.74 1.68 3.60
C TRP A 144 14.17 1.81 4.13
N LYS A 145 15.13 1.09 3.53
CA LYS A 145 16.56 1.17 3.87
C LYS A 145 17.17 2.53 3.53
N TRP A 146 16.73 3.14 2.44
CA TRP A 146 17.17 4.48 2.07
C TRP A 146 16.68 5.51 3.09
N PHE A 147 15.39 5.46 3.44
CA PHE A 147 14.80 6.36 4.44
C PHE A 147 15.40 6.15 5.84
N GLU A 148 15.71 4.91 6.23
CA GLU A 148 16.41 4.63 7.49
C GLU A 148 17.74 5.38 7.58
N LYS A 149 18.56 5.31 6.53
CA LYS A 149 19.86 6.00 6.49
C LYS A 149 19.70 7.51 6.38
N ARG A 150 18.72 7.98 5.60
CA ARG A 150 18.49 9.41 5.36
C ARG A 150 18.09 10.15 6.64
N TYR A 151 17.29 9.51 7.47
CA TYR A 151 16.68 10.12 8.66
C TYR A 151 17.18 9.54 9.99
N ASP A 152 18.23 8.71 9.97
CA ASP A 152 18.79 8.03 11.15
C ASP A 152 17.71 7.36 12.03
N THR A 153 16.69 6.78 11.39
CA THR A 153 15.55 6.18 12.06
C THR A 153 15.44 4.71 11.64
N PRO A 154 15.51 3.75 12.56
CA PRO A 154 15.53 2.34 12.20
C PRO A 154 14.25 1.90 11.48
N ILE A 155 14.37 0.96 10.53
CA ILE A 155 13.20 0.45 9.78
C ILE A 155 12.09 -0.05 10.72
N SER A 156 12.43 -0.68 11.84
CA SER A 156 11.45 -1.18 12.81
C SER A 156 10.60 -0.08 13.45
N GLN A 157 11.05 1.17 13.42
CA GLN A 157 10.30 2.34 13.87
C GLN A 157 9.61 3.06 12.70
N LEU A 158 10.25 3.16 11.53
CA LEU A 158 9.65 3.76 10.33
C LEU A 158 8.49 2.93 9.77
N ASN A 159 8.65 1.61 9.73
CA ASN A 159 7.67 0.68 9.19
C ASN A 159 7.39 -0.44 10.22
N PRO A 160 6.64 -0.12 11.30
CA PRO A 160 6.35 -1.09 12.36
C PRO A 160 5.46 -2.25 11.87
N THR A 161 4.74 -2.05 10.78
CA THR A 161 3.90 -3.08 10.15
C THR A 161 4.69 -4.05 9.28
N GLU A 162 5.97 -3.77 9.02
CA GLU A 162 6.81 -4.50 8.06
C GLU A 162 6.18 -4.56 6.65
N SER A 163 5.32 -3.59 6.31
CA SER A 163 4.60 -3.54 5.03
C SER A 163 5.58 -3.48 3.85
N GLY A 164 5.34 -4.27 2.81
CA GLY A 164 6.23 -4.35 1.63
C GLY A 164 7.60 -5.00 1.90
N ILE A 165 7.85 -5.51 3.11
CA ILE A 165 9.12 -6.16 3.48
C ILE A 165 8.93 -7.67 3.64
N HIS A 166 9.20 -8.42 2.57
CA HIS A 166 9.32 -9.87 2.65
C HIS A 166 10.62 -10.31 3.34
N TRP A 167 10.59 -11.45 4.03
CA TRP A 167 11.73 -11.97 4.79
C TRP A 167 12.99 -12.18 3.93
N TYR A 168 12.81 -12.64 2.67
CA TYR A 168 13.92 -12.89 1.74
C TYR A 168 14.52 -11.61 1.15
N ASN A 169 13.83 -10.48 1.25
CA ASN A 169 14.38 -9.18 0.84
C ASN A 169 15.28 -8.57 1.94
N ARG A 170 15.26 -9.12 3.16
CA ARG A 170 16.08 -8.61 4.27
C ARG A 170 17.50 -9.12 4.13
N ARG A 171 18.47 -8.25 4.45
CA ARG A 171 19.84 -8.71 4.69
C ARG A 171 19.88 -9.50 5.99
N LEU A 172 20.65 -10.59 6.02
CA LEU A 172 20.73 -11.50 7.17
C LEU A 172 21.02 -10.77 8.49
N GLY A 173 21.89 -9.76 8.46
CA GLY A 173 22.24 -8.95 9.64
C GLY A 173 21.12 -8.03 10.16
N ASP A 174 20.08 -7.75 9.37
CA ASP A 174 18.96 -6.89 9.76
C ASP A 174 17.81 -7.70 10.38
N VAL A 175 17.69 -9.00 10.06
CA VAL A 175 16.68 -9.90 10.62
C VAL A 175 16.81 -10.02 12.14
N PHE A 176 18.03 -9.96 12.66
CA PHE A 176 18.32 -10.18 14.09
C PHE A 176 18.39 -8.91 14.94
N LYS A 177 18.28 -7.71 14.35
CA LYS A 177 18.58 -6.44 15.04
C LYS A 177 17.36 -5.66 15.55
N GLY A 178 16.13 -6.10 15.29
CA GLY A 178 14.93 -5.34 15.60
C GLY A 178 14.20 -5.81 16.85
N LYS A 179 14.04 -4.95 17.86
CA LYS A 179 12.93 -5.08 18.81
C LYS A 179 11.67 -4.59 18.10
N ARG A 180 10.69 -5.48 17.88
CA ARG A 180 9.39 -5.08 17.30
C ARG A 180 8.72 -4.09 18.24
N VAL A 181 8.45 -2.90 17.74
CA VAL A 181 7.69 -1.87 18.47
C VAL A 181 6.23 -2.00 18.06
N SER A 182 5.43 -2.72 18.87
CA SER A 182 3.99 -2.81 18.67
C SER A 182 3.29 -1.62 19.33
N GLY A 183 2.19 -1.14 18.73
CA GLY A 183 1.32 -0.10 19.32
C GLY A 183 1.24 1.21 18.56
N HIS A 184 1.69 1.27 17.31
CA HIS A 184 1.49 2.45 16.47
C HIS A 184 0.14 2.37 15.75
N GLU A 185 -0.72 3.35 15.98
CA GLU A 185 -2.08 3.42 15.39
C GLU A 185 -2.11 4.40 14.20
N ASP A 186 -1.11 4.31 13.30
CA ASP A 186 -0.98 5.25 12.18
C ASP A 186 -2.16 5.21 11.21
N HIS A 187 -2.87 4.08 11.16
CA HIS A 187 -4.10 3.95 10.37
C HIS A 187 -5.18 4.96 10.79
N LEU A 188 -5.15 5.46 12.04
CA LEU A 188 -6.05 6.52 12.50
C LEU A 188 -5.73 7.89 11.91
N LEU A 189 -4.49 8.08 11.43
CA LEU A 189 -4.04 9.32 10.81
C LEU A 189 -4.36 9.35 9.32
N TRP A 190 -4.81 8.23 8.73
CA TRP A 190 -5.15 8.13 7.32
C TRP A 190 -6.65 8.33 7.11
N GLU A 191 -7.01 9.38 6.36
CA GLU A 191 -8.38 9.67 5.96
C GLU A 191 -8.54 9.49 4.45
N ILE A 192 -9.55 8.72 4.05
CA ILE A 192 -9.96 8.58 2.65
C ILE A 192 -11.01 9.65 2.37
N VAL A 193 -10.64 10.70 1.64
CA VAL A 193 -11.56 11.77 1.24
C VAL A 193 -12.40 11.32 0.06
N ARG A 194 -11.74 10.72 -0.93
CA ARG A 194 -12.38 10.12 -2.10
C ARG A 194 -11.55 8.93 -2.56
N ALA A 195 -12.16 7.76 -2.65
CA ALA A 195 -11.49 6.58 -3.16
C ALA A 195 -11.46 6.60 -4.69
N SER A 196 -10.33 6.25 -5.29
CA SER A 196 -10.24 6.05 -6.74
C SER A 196 -11.18 4.92 -7.16
N LYS A 197 -11.93 5.13 -8.25
CA LYS A 197 -12.84 4.11 -8.78
C LYS A 197 -12.00 3.05 -9.49
N ILE A 198 -11.57 2.01 -8.77
CA ILE A 198 -10.93 0.84 -9.37
C ILE A 198 -11.96 0.20 -10.32
N MET A 199 -11.77 0.38 -11.63
CA MET A 199 -12.43 -0.46 -12.62
C MET A 199 -11.79 -1.84 -12.50
N VAL A 200 -12.34 -2.66 -11.61
CA VAL A 200 -12.11 -4.10 -11.70
C VAL A 200 -12.84 -4.52 -12.97
N GLU A 201 -12.11 -4.62 -14.08
CA GLU A 201 -12.54 -5.44 -15.20
C GLU A 201 -12.61 -6.88 -14.67
N VAL A 202 -13.75 -7.24 -14.08
CA VAL A 202 -14.10 -8.63 -13.89
C VAL A 202 -14.14 -9.19 -15.32
N PRO A 203 -13.30 -10.16 -15.69
CA PRO A 203 -13.50 -10.83 -16.96
C PRO A 203 -14.91 -11.41 -16.89
N MET A 204 -15.81 -10.90 -17.74
CA MET A 204 -17.11 -11.51 -18.00
C MET A 204 -16.85 -12.88 -18.63
N GLY A 205 -16.52 -13.86 -17.78
CA GLY A 205 -16.70 -15.26 -18.04
C GLY A 205 -18.02 -15.65 -17.40
N SER A 206 -19.04 -15.83 -18.24
CA SER A 206 -20.30 -16.53 -18.02
C SER A 206 -21.06 -16.27 -16.71
N GLU A 207 -22.28 -15.75 -16.88
CA GLU A 207 -23.39 -15.93 -15.96
C GLU A 207 -23.44 -17.38 -15.43
N GLU A 208 -23.03 -17.61 -14.20
CA GLU A 208 -23.52 -18.76 -13.43
C GLU A 208 -24.45 -18.25 -12.35
N GLU A 209 -25.68 -18.70 -12.48
CA GLU A 209 -26.83 -18.38 -11.66
C GLU A 209 -26.56 -18.62 -10.18
N VAL A 210 -26.99 -17.66 -9.37
CA VAL A 210 -27.16 -17.83 -7.93
C VAL A 210 -28.21 -18.92 -7.69
N GLN A 211 -27.79 -20.16 -7.48
CA GLN A 211 -28.68 -21.20 -6.97
C GLN A 211 -28.83 -21.05 -5.45
N THR A 212 -29.98 -20.50 -5.07
CA THR A 212 -30.50 -20.52 -3.70
C THR A 212 -30.70 -21.97 -3.27
N ILE A 213 -29.85 -22.50 -2.38
CA ILE A 213 -30.04 -23.84 -1.82
C ILE A 213 -31.15 -23.76 -0.76
N LEU A 214 -32.34 -24.25 -1.12
CA LEU A 214 -33.43 -24.55 -0.20
C LEU A 214 -33.11 -25.85 0.53
N ILE A 215 -32.72 -25.75 1.81
CA ILE A 215 -32.56 -26.93 2.66
C ILE A 215 -33.96 -27.33 3.16
N SER A 216 -34.46 -28.46 2.64
CA SER A 216 -35.65 -29.14 3.16
C SER A 216 -35.19 -30.33 4.00
N ASP A 217 -35.66 -30.41 5.24
CA ASP A 217 -35.44 -31.53 6.16
C ASP A 217 -36.16 -32.79 5.66
N GLU A 218 -35.42 -33.88 5.42
CA GLU A 218 -35.94 -35.24 5.63
C GLU A 218 -34.84 -36.16 6.18
N GLU A 219 -35.22 -36.87 7.26
CA GLU A 219 -34.42 -37.89 7.94
C GLU A 219 -34.18 -39.11 7.04
N GLY A 220 -32.92 -39.55 6.93
CA GLY A 220 -32.63 -40.81 6.24
C GLY A 220 -31.16 -41.17 6.20
N LYS A 221 -30.69 -41.89 7.22
CA LYS A 221 -29.55 -42.84 7.21
C LYS A 221 -28.18 -42.27 6.77
N LEU A 222 -27.30 -42.09 7.76
CA LEU A 222 -25.88 -41.80 7.58
C LEU A 222 -25.17 -42.98 6.88
N ASP A 223 -24.96 -42.89 5.58
CA ASP A 223 -23.87 -43.57 4.90
C ASP A 223 -22.73 -42.55 4.69
N ALA A 224 -21.52 -42.96 5.06
CA ALA A 224 -20.32 -42.13 5.06
C ALA A 224 -20.03 -41.54 3.67
N PRO A 225 -19.48 -40.32 3.57
CA PRO A 225 -19.06 -39.77 2.29
C PRO A 225 -17.93 -40.62 1.71
N LEU A 226 -18.14 -41.06 0.48
CA LEU A 226 -17.18 -41.73 -0.38
C LEU A 226 -15.99 -40.79 -0.55
N VAL A 227 -14.88 -41.14 0.10
CA VAL A 227 -13.57 -40.53 -0.14
C VAL A 227 -13.20 -40.86 -1.57
N ILE A 228 -13.13 -39.85 -2.43
CA ILE A 228 -12.42 -39.97 -3.70
C ILE A 228 -10.94 -39.98 -3.30
N GLU A 229 -10.35 -41.16 -3.24
CA GLU A 229 -8.90 -41.34 -3.13
C GLU A 229 -8.28 -40.82 -4.42
N GLU A 230 -7.81 -39.57 -4.40
CA GLU A 230 -6.86 -39.08 -5.39
C GLU A 230 -5.52 -39.73 -5.05
N GLU A 231 -5.15 -40.72 -5.85
CA GLU A 231 -3.88 -41.46 -5.77
C GLU A 231 -2.73 -40.46 -6.02
N LEU A 232 -2.11 -39.98 -4.94
CA LEU A 232 -0.91 -39.17 -5.00
C LEU A 232 0.24 -40.02 -5.57
N PRO A 233 0.98 -39.58 -6.60
CA PRO A 233 2.21 -40.26 -6.97
C PRO A 233 3.19 -40.19 -5.80
N GLU A 234 3.50 -41.36 -5.24
CA GLU A 234 4.59 -41.56 -4.28
C GLU A 234 5.93 -41.32 -4.96
N GLU A 235 6.45 -40.10 -4.88
CA GLU A 235 7.90 -39.85 -4.96
C GLU A 235 8.19 -38.47 -4.34
N GLU A 236 8.35 -38.45 -3.00
CA GLU A 236 9.03 -37.35 -2.30
C GLU A 236 10.49 -37.33 -2.74
N VAL A 237 10.78 -36.65 -3.85
CA VAL A 237 12.16 -36.36 -4.25
C VAL A 237 12.69 -35.27 -3.33
N ASN A 238 13.48 -35.65 -2.33
CA ASN A 238 14.22 -34.72 -1.48
C ASN A 238 15.22 -33.92 -2.34
N PRO A 239 15.06 -32.60 -2.51
CA PRO A 239 15.90 -31.81 -3.41
C PRO A 239 17.35 -31.62 -2.90
N LEU A 240 17.72 -32.24 -1.78
CA LEU A 240 19.06 -32.20 -1.19
C LEU A 240 19.88 -33.48 -1.44
N GLU A 241 19.32 -34.50 -2.09
CA GLU A 241 20.02 -35.76 -2.44
C GLU A 241 20.45 -35.83 -3.91
N LEU A 242 20.38 -34.72 -4.65
CA LEU A 242 20.96 -34.64 -5.98
C LEU A 242 22.49 -34.65 -5.88
N ASP A 243 23.08 -35.79 -6.21
CA ASP A 243 24.53 -35.95 -6.40
C ASP A 243 25.04 -34.84 -7.34
N LEU A 244 26.05 -34.12 -6.86
CA LEU A 244 26.76 -33.11 -7.64
C LEU A 244 27.27 -33.75 -8.94
N PRO A 245 27.12 -33.11 -10.11
CA PRO A 245 27.77 -33.62 -11.31
C PRO A 245 29.28 -33.65 -11.07
N LEU A 246 29.86 -34.85 -11.13
CA LEU A 246 31.30 -35.05 -11.13
C LEU A 246 31.90 -34.23 -12.27
N ALA A 247 32.77 -33.28 -11.92
CA ALA A 247 33.54 -32.50 -12.88
C ALA A 247 34.38 -33.47 -13.74
N GLU A 248 34.00 -33.61 -15.01
CA GLU A 248 34.75 -34.37 -15.98
C GLU A 248 36.02 -33.58 -16.33
N ILE A 249 37.16 -34.05 -15.83
CA ILE A 249 38.47 -33.46 -16.10
C ILE A 249 38.83 -33.87 -17.53
N VAL A 250 38.57 -33.01 -18.50
CA VAL A 250 39.09 -33.21 -19.86
C VAL A 250 40.60 -32.96 -19.83
N SER A 251 41.37 -34.04 -19.81
CA SER A 251 42.81 -34.00 -20.04
C SER A 251 43.07 -33.56 -21.47
N SER A 252 43.71 -32.40 -21.64
CA SER A 252 44.26 -31.97 -22.92
C SER A 252 45.43 -32.86 -23.30
N GLU A 253 45.25 -33.76 -24.26
CA GLU A 253 46.38 -34.35 -24.98
C GLU A 253 47.04 -33.26 -25.82
N SER A 254 48.23 -32.87 -25.39
CA SER A 254 49.14 -32.00 -26.14
C SER A 254 49.83 -32.79 -27.25
N GLU A 255 49.84 -32.19 -28.43
CA GLU A 255 50.61 -32.54 -29.62
C GLU A 255 52.05 -33.01 -29.32
N ALA A 256 52.46 -34.09 -30.00
CA ALA A 256 53.82 -34.35 -30.46
C ALA A 256 53.77 -35.23 -31.72
#